data_AF-A0A952EMH9-F1
#
_entry.id   AF-A0A952EMH9-F1
#
_cell.length_a   1.000
_cell.length_b   1.000
_cell.length_c   1.000
_cell.angle_alpha   90.00
_cell.angle_beta   90.00
_cell.angle_gamma   90.00
#
_symmetry.space_group_name_H-M   'P 1'
#
loop_
_entity.id
_entity.type
_entity.pdbx_description
1 polymer ?
#
loop_
_entity_poly.entity_id
_entity_poly.type
_entity_poly.pdbx_seq_one_letter_code
_entity_poly.pdbx_strand_id
1 'polypeptide(L)'
;MKKVLIGAGLITLFSCSKKEDRSVNAAPPVKVEKQNRDSATAPPWISKNRDFLDKFPQIIPDTLRFRAPNYDDQDLGKKLTREEVQLFPNGLQLESFLDGGDFEAVGKFELDENTLGIVARMPGEYSFTALKLFFYDKKRDSFLPRHFELADKLGDAGYSEEIRSWLFWDTNKRLTAFTHVYTSVEKIDPVDAVRPSKTNDYYMVTLTPEKFDTVRVNAKTFAKMRHLLNQK
;
A
#
# COMPACT_ATOMS: atom_id res chain seq x y z
N MET A 1 46.04 24.04 42.56
CA MET A 1 46.04 25.49 42.23
C MET A 1 45.61 25.69 40.78
N LYS A 2 44.42 26.26 40.55
CA LYS A 2 44.04 27.19 39.46
C LYS A 2 42.56 27.51 39.64
N LYS A 3 42.26 28.80 39.87
CA LYS A 3 40.92 29.42 39.96
C LYS A 3 40.51 29.91 38.57
N VAL A 4 39.21 29.94 38.24
CA VAL A 4 38.43 30.96 37.47
C VAL A 4 36.95 30.55 37.61
N LEU A 5 36.08 31.21 38.39
CA LEU A 5 35.26 32.44 38.19
C LEU A 5 34.19 32.34 37.07
N ILE A 6 32.91 32.11 37.43
CA ILE A 6 31.77 33.06 37.62
C ILE A 6 31.18 33.62 36.32
N GLY A 7 29.85 33.46 36.17
CA GLY A 7 29.03 34.20 35.22
C GLY A 7 27.54 33.92 35.38
N ALA A 8 26.95 34.34 36.50
CA ALA A 8 25.50 34.47 36.67
C ALA A 8 25.04 35.80 36.09
N GLY A 9 23.95 35.80 35.33
CA GLY A 9 23.28 37.01 34.83
C GLY A 9 21.79 36.92 35.09
N LEU A 10 21.34 37.64 36.12
CA LEU A 10 19.96 37.92 36.48
C LEU A 10 19.79 39.45 36.47
N ILE A 11 18.54 39.94 36.53
CA ILE A 11 18.05 41.31 36.81
C ILE A 11 17.52 42.01 35.53
N THR A 12 16.21 41.98 35.22
CA THR A 12 15.07 42.82 35.70
C THR A 12 15.10 44.27 35.17
N LEU A 13 14.05 45.06 34.91
CA LEU A 13 12.61 45.09 35.22
C LEU A 13 11.96 46.31 34.50
N PHE A 14 10.61 46.35 34.47
CA PHE A 14 9.65 47.48 34.35
C PHE A 14 9.65 48.43 33.12
N SER A 15 8.46 48.65 32.53
CA SER A 15 7.63 49.84 32.83
C SER A 15 6.34 49.87 32.01
N CYS A 16 5.27 50.36 32.65
CA CYS A 16 3.90 50.48 32.15
C CYS A 16 3.48 51.96 32.26
N SER A 17 2.93 52.56 31.21
CA SER A 17 1.99 53.71 31.27
C SER A 17 1.45 54.00 29.85
N LYS A 18 0.16 53.78 29.59
CA LYS A 18 -0.97 54.75 29.55
C LYS A 18 -1.12 55.55 28.23
N LYS A 19 -2.37 55.48 27.72
CA LYS A 19 -2.97 56.22 26.60
C LYS A 19 -3.08 57.72 26.88
N GLU A 20 -3.00 58.56 25.85
CA GLU A 20 -4.09 59.48 25.44
C GLU A 20 -3.84 60.16 24.07
N ASP A 21 -4.95 60.64 23.49
CA ASP A 21 -5.22 60.98 22.09
C ASP A 21 -4.58 62.26 21.52
N ARG A 22 -4.43 62.30 20.18
CA ARG A 22 -4.95 63.39 19.31
C ARG A 22 -4.78 63.13 17.80
N SER A 23 -5.93 63.06 17.11
CA SER A 23 -6.33 63.87 15.94
C SER A 23 -5.48 63.91 14.65
N VAL A 24 -6.05 63.29 13.60
CA VAL A 24 -6.32 63.81 12.23
C VAL A 24 -5.14 64.35 11.38
N ASN A 25 -4.68 63.55 10.41
CA ASN A 25 -4.79 63.84 8.96
C ASN A 25 -4.01 62.84 8.09
N ALA A 26 -4.68 62.37 7.02
CA ALA A 26 -4.17 61.84 5.74
C ALA A 26 -2.90 60.95 5.74
N ALA A 27 -3.10 59.63 5.62
CA ALA A 27 -2.03 58.70 5.25
C ALA A 27 -1.82 58.67 3.71
N PRO A 28 -0.56 58.68 3.22
CA PRO A 28 -0.22 58.55 1.81
C PRO A 28 -0.40 57.10 1.30
N PRO A 29 -0.46 56.87 -0.02
CA PRO A 29 -0.82 55.57 -0.59
C PRO A 29 0.19 54.49 -0.21
N VAL A 30 -0.33 53.39 0.35
CA VAL A 30 0.40 52.17 0.66
C VAL A 30 0.98 51.61 -0.64
N LYS A 31 2.31 51.54 -0.72
CA LYS A 31 3.02 50.76 -1.73
C LYS A 31 2.60 49.31 -1.58
N VAL A 32 1.99 48.76 -2.63
CA VAL A 32 1.77 47.32 -2.80
C VAL A 32 3.14 46.68 -2.91
N GLU A 33 3.64 46.16 -1.78
CA GLU A 33 4.80 45.29 -1.76
C GLU A 33 4.35 43.93 -2.33
N LYS A 34 4.69 43.71 -3.60
CA LYS A 34 4.54 42.41 -4.26
C LYS A 34 5.31 41.38 -3.46
N GLN A 35 4.62 40.61 -2.62
CA GLN A 35 5.15 39.35 -2.11
C GLN A 35 5.16 38.33 -3.25
N ASN A 36 6.22 38.40 -4.06
CA ASN A 36 6.75 37.23 -4.74
C ASN A 36 7.36 36.33 -3.66
N ARG A 37 6.61 35.31 -3.26
CA ARG A 37 7.20 34.04 -2.86
C ARG A 37 6.46 32.95 -3.60
N ASP A 38 7.03 32.63 -4.75
CA ASP A 38 6.88 31.38 -5.46
C ASP A 38 6.91 30.22 -4.45
N SER A 39 5.72 29.77 -4.04
CA SER A 39 5.55 28.37 -3.67
C SER A 39 5.46 27.62 -4.98
N ALA A 40 6.60 27.44 -5.63
CA ALA A 40 6.73 26.53 -6.76
C ALA A 40 6.52 25.12 -6.20
N THR A 41 5.26 24.75 -6.02
CA THR A 41 4.87 23.34 -5.96
C THR A 41 5.48 22.70 -7.19
N ALA A 42 6.35 21.71 -6.97
CA ALA A 42 6.94 20.94 -8.07
C ALA A 42 5.82 20.58 -9.06
N PRO A 43 6.06 20.68 -10.37
CA PRO A 43 5.05 20.37 -11.35
C PRO A 43 4.47 18.98 -11.05
N PRO A 44 3.14 18.81 -11.14
CA PRO A 44 2.50 17.53 -10.85
C PRO A 44 3.16 16.47 -11.74
N TRP A 45 3.48 15.31 -11.14
CA TRP A 45 4.05 14.20 -11.89
C TRP A 45 3.06 13.75 -12.97
N ILE A 46 3.55 13.60 -14.21
CA ILE A 46 2.78 13.12 -15.35
C ILE A 46 3.51 11.90 -15.92
N SER A 47 2.92 10.72 -15.73
CA SER A 47 3.43 9.46 -16.28
C SER A 47 3.27 9.40 -17.79
N LYS A 48 4.19 8.73 -18.50
CA LYS A 48 3.96 8.31 -19.89
C LYS A 48 2.92 7.19 -19.99
N ASN A 49 2.71 6.46 -18.90
CA ASN A 49 1.75 5.36 -18.80
C ASN A 49 0.42 5.82 -18.18
N ARG A 50 0.09 7.11 -18.27
CA ARG A 50 -1.08 7.69 -17.61
C ARG A 50 -2.38 6.97 -17.97
N ASP A 51 -2.60 6.69 -19.25
CA ASP A 51 -3.83 6.04 -19.71
C ASP A 51 -4.02 4.65 -19.07
N PHE A 52 -2.93 3.90 -18.92
CA PHE A 52 -2.90 2.64 -18.19
C PHE A 52 -3.19 2.84 -16.69
N LEU A 53 -2.50 3.79 -16.05
CA LEU A 53 -2.65 4.05 -14.62
C LEU A 53 -4.04 4.59 -14.25
N ASP A 54 -4.72 5.29 -15.17
CA ASP A 54 -6.06 5.83 -14.97
C ASP A 54 -7.16 4.75 -15.05
N LYS A 55 -6.81 3.51 -15.44
CA LYS A 55 -7.72 2.37 -15.32
C LYS A 55 -7.91 1.91 -13.87
N PHE A 56 -6.91 2.12 -13.01
CA PHE A 56 -6.94 1.68 -11.62
C PHE A 56 -7.69 2.70 -10.76
N PRO A 57 -8.80 2.32 -10.09
CA PRO A 57 -9.49 3.21 -9.17
C PRO A 57 -8.64 3.49 -7.93
N GLN A 58 -8.75 4.69 -7.35
CA GLN A 58 -8.06 5.01 -6.10
C GLN A 58 -8.67 4.20 -4.94
N ILE A 59 -7.83 3.53 -4.16
CA ILE A 59 -8.21 2.80 -2.95
C ILE A 59 -7.47 3.36 -1.74
N ILE A 60 -7.99 3.08 -0.54
CA ILE A 60 -7.35 3.46 0.72
C ILE A 60 -7.03 2.18 1.49
N PRO A 61 -5.74 1.88 1.76
CA PRO A 61 -5.33 0.78 2.62
C PRO A 61 -5.67 1.09 4.08
N ASP A 62 -6.94 0.95 4.46
CA ASP A 62 -7.42 1.07 5.83
C ASP A 62 -8.23 -0.16 6.20
N THR A 63 -7.50 -1.26 6.47
CA THR A 63 -8.05 -2.61 6.70
C THR A 63 -8.77 -3.21 5.49
N LEU A 64 -8.41 -2.75 4.29
CA LEU A 64 -9.00 -3.23 3.05
C LEU A 64 -8.70 -4.72 2.86
N ARG A 65 -9.75 -5.53 2.83
CA ARG A 65 -9.67 -6.98 2.66
C ARG A 65 -9.60 -7.36 1.18
N PHE A 66 -8.61 -8.19 0.85
CA PHE A 66 -8.47 -8.84 -0.44
C PHE A 66 -8.76 -10.32 -0.29
N ARG A 67 -9.62 -10.85 -1.16
CA ARG A 67 -9.94 -12.27 -1.28
C ARG A 67 -9.77 -12.68 -2.72
N ALA A 68 -9.32 -13.91 -2.93
CA ALA A 68 -9.22 -14.48 -4.26
C ALA A 68 -10.62 -14.48 -4.90
N PRO A 69 -10.78 -13.96 -6.13
CA PRO A 69 -12.00 -14.18 -6.88
C PRO A 69 -12.28 -15.68 -7.00
N ASN A 70 -13.54 -16.06 -6.88
CA ASN A 70 -13.99 -17.38 -7.29
C ASN A 70 -13.79 -17.55 -8.81
N TYR A 71 -13.72 -18.80 -9.26
CA TYR A 71 -13.67 -19.13 -10.69
C TYR A 71 -14.85 -18.54 -11.49
N ASP A 72 -16.00 -18.35 -10.83
CA ASP A 72 -17.22 -17.78 -11.40
C ASP A 72 -17.42 -16.29 -11.07
N ASP A 73 -16.48 -15.65 -10.35
CA ASP A 73 -16.66 -14.25 -9.93
C ASP A 73 -16.58 -13.29 -11.13
N GLN A 74 -17.40 -12.25 -11.02
CA GLN A 74 -17.52 -11.14 -11.98
C GLN A 74 -16.25 -10.30 -12.03
N ASP A 75 -16.12 -9.54 -13.13
CA ASP A 75 -15.05 -8.56 -13.35
C ASP A 75 -14.76 -7.74 -12.07
N LEU A 76 -13.54 -7.85 -11.53
CA LEU A 76 -13.12 -7.13 -10.32
C LEU A 76 -12.68 -5.70 -10.60
N GLY A 77 -12.48 -5.38 -11.88
CA GLY A 77 -11.92 -4.11 -12.32
C GLY A 77 -11.99 -3.95 -13.83
N LYS A 78 -11.29 -2.94 -14.34
CA LYS A 78 -11.23 -2.72 -15.79
C LYS A 78 -10.24 -3.69 -16.43
N LYS A 79 -10.63 -4.34 -17.53
CA LYS A 79 -9.73 -5.22 -18.28
C LYS A 79 -8.50 -4.47 -18.82
N LEU A 80 -7.36 -5.13 -18.73
CA LEU A 80 -6.08 -4.67 -19.25
C LEU A 80 -5.83 -5.29 -20.63
N THR A 81 -5.23 -4.52 -21.55
CA THR A 81 -4.84 -5.04 -22.86
C THR A 81 -3.54 -5.83 -22.77
N ARG A 82 -3.23 -6.60 -23.80
CA ARG A 82 -1.98 -7.37 -23.89
C ARG A 82 -0.75 -6.47 -23.77
N GLU A 83 -0.78 -5.30 -24.39
CA GLU A 83 0.30 -4.31 -24.36
C GLU A 83 0.47 -3.71 -22.95
N GLU A 84 -0.62 -3.49 -22.25
CA GLU A 84 -0.59 -2.98 -20.87
C GLU A 84 -0.06 -4.02 -19.88
N VAL A 85 -0.38 -5.29 -20.09
CA VAL A 85 0.13 -6.39 -19.28
C VAL A 85 1.65 -6.51 -19.40
N GLN A 86 2.23 -6.15 -20.55
CA GLN A 86 3.69 -6.12 -20.74
C GLN A 86 4.40 -5.01 -19.95
N LEU A 87 3.66 -4.06 -19.34
CA LEU A 87 4.26 -3.05 -18.47
C LEU A 87 4.68 -3.64 -17.11
N PHE A 88 4.02 -4.70 -16.66
CA PHE A 88 4.32 -5.34 -15.38
C PHE A 88 5.72 -6.00 -15.38
N PRO A 89 6.29 -6.27 -14.18
CA PRO A 89 7.58 -6.92 -14.09
C PRO A 89 7.67 -8.24 -14.86
N ASN A 90 8.81 -8.46 -15.50
CA ASN A 90 9.16 -9.75 -16.10
C ASN A 90 9.21 -10.86 -15.03
N GLY A 91 8.92 -12.10 -15.42
CA GLY A 91 8.98 -13.26 -14.53
C GLY A 91 7.64 -13.71 -13.93
N LEU A 92 6.53 -13.06 -14.30
CA LEU A 92 5.17 -13.45 -13.91
C LEU A 92 4.61 -14.64 -14.72
N GLN A 93 5.37 -15.21 -15.67
CA GLN A 93 4.96 -16.31 -16.57
C GLN A 93 3.60 -16.07 -17.26
N LEU A 94 3.36 -14.83 -17.70
CA LEU A 94 2.06 -14.42 -18.23
C LEU A 94 1.78 -14.95 -19.63
N GLU A 95 2.82 -15.37 -20.36
CA GLU A 95 2.76 -15.76 -21.78
C GLU A 95 1.71 -16.83 -22.05
N SER A 96 1.58 -17.82 -21.17
CA SER A 96 0.60 -18.91 -21.26
C SER A 96 -0.85 -18.44 -21.06
N PHE A 97 -1.05 -17.22 -20.55
CA PHE A 97 -2.35 -16.65 -20.24
C PHE A 97 -2.74 -15.47 -21.16
N LEU A 98 -1.86 -15.06 -22.09
CA LEU A 98 -2.09 -13.87 -22.93
C LEU A 98 -3.17 -14.07 -24.00
N ASP A 99 -3.50 -15.30 -24.38
CA ASP A 99 -4.44 -15.60 -25.46
C ASP A 99 -5.89 -15.85 -24.97
N GLY A 100 -6.19 -15.50 -23.72
CA GLY A 100 -7.54 -15.57 -23.15
C GLY A 100 -7.70 -14.95 -21.77
N GLY A 101 -6.81 -14.02 -21.39
CA GLY A 101 -6.66 -13.61 -19.99
C GLY A 101 -7.57 -12.49 -19.49
N ASP A 102 -8.10 -12.66 -18.28
CA ASP A 102 -8.86 -11.65 -17.53
C ASP A 102 -7.96 -10.85 -16.58
N PHE A 103 -6.96 -10.17 -17.15
CA PHE A 103 -6.15 -9.22 -16.41
C PHE A 103 -6.97 -7.97 -16.08
N GLU A 104 -7.02 -7.56 -14.82
CA GLU A 104 -7.89 -6.46 -14.40
C GLU A 104 -7.19 -5.45 -13.50
N ALA A 105 -7.48 -4.17 -13.74
CA ALA A 105 -7.06 -3.05 -12.92
C ALA A 105 -7.99 -2.91 -11.70
N VAL A 106 -7.54 -3.38 -10.54
CA VAL A 106 -8.37 -3.48 -9.32
C VAL A 106 -8.26 -2.23 -8.46
N GLY A 107 -7.06 -1.67 -8.29
CA GLY A 107 -6.90 -0.42 -7.55
C GLY A 107 -5.50 0.15 -7.52
N LYS A 108 -5.38 1.42 -7.15
CA LYS A 108 -4.11 2.10 -6.92
C LYS A 108 -4.16 2.95 -5.66
N PHE A 109 -3.02 3.15 -5.02
CA PHE A 109 -2.89 4.06 -3.89
C PHE A 109 -1.48 4.65 -3.81
N GLU A 110 -1.37 5.77 -3.11
CA GLU A 110 -0.09 6.38 -2.83
C GLU A 110 0.60 5.62 -1.70
N LEU A 111 1.76 5.01 -2.00
CA LEU A 111 2.58 4.38 -0.97
C LEU A 111 3.44 5.43 -0.27
N ASP A 112 4.08 6.27 -1.07
CA ASP A 112 4.88 7.42 -0.65
C ASP A 112 4.91 8.46 -1.79
N GLU A 113 5.66 9.55 -1.63
CA GLU A 113 5.72 10.63 -2.64
C GLU A 113 6.17 10.13 -4.03
N ASN A 114 6.98 9.08 -4.09
CA ASN A 114 7.62 8.56 -5.29
C ASN A 114 7.08 7.21 -5.75
N THR A 115 6.21 6.56 -4.98
CA THR A 115 5.79 5.17 -5.25
C THR A 115 4.27 5.02 -5.19
N LEU A 116 3.70 4.41 -6.23
CA LEU A 116 2.31 3.92 -6.20
C LEU A 116 2.27 2.44 -5.85
N GLY A 117 1.33 2.05 -5.00
CA GLY A 117 0.87 0.68 -4.90
C GLY A 117 -0.19 0.42 -5.96
N ILE A 118 -0.02 -0.62 -6.78
CA ILE A 118 -0.94 -1.03 -7.85
C ILE A 118 -1.43 -2.44 -7.56
N VAL A 119 -2.75 -2.62 -7.44
CA VAL A 119 -3.38 -3.92 -7.28
C VAL A 119 -4.00 -4.33 -8.61
N ALA A 120 -3.61 -5.52 -9.10
CA ALA A 120 -4.16 -6.09 -10.32
C ALA A 120 -4.59 -7.54 -10.09
N ARG A 121 -5.65 -7.94 -10.81
CA ARG A 121 -5.98 -9.35 -11.00
C ARG A 121 -5.03 -9.94 -12.03
N MET A 122 -4.43 -11.05 -11.64
CA MET A 122 -3.39 -11.75 -12.38
C MET A 122 -3.67 -13.26 -12.35
N PRO A 123 -3.04 -14.04 -13.23
CA PRO A 123 -2.99 -15.48 -13.08
C PRO A 123 -2.37 -15.87 -11.73
N GLY A 124 -3.07 -16.77 -11.04
CA GLY A 124 -2.51 -17.69 -10.05
C GLY A 124 -1.93 -18.92 -10.77
N GLU A 125 -1.88 -20.06 -10.09
CA GLU A 125 -1.27 -21.28 -10.64
C GLU A 125 -2.04 -21.84 -11.86
N TYR A 126 -3.37 -21.88 -11.79
CA TYR A 126 -4.20 -22.52 -12.82
C TYR A 126 -5.22 -21.59 -13.49
N SER A 127 -5.48 -20.41 -12.92
CA SER A 127 -6.51 -19.49 -13.41
C SER A 127 -6.33 -18.07 -12.88
N PHE A 128 -7.20 -17.13 -13.26
CA PHE A 128 -7.19 -15.74 -12.77
C PHE A 128 -7.79 -15.60 -11.37
N THR A 129 -7.20 -16.28 -10.40
CA THR A 129 -7.58 -16.28 -8.98
C THR A 129 -6.71 -15.36 -8.12
N ALA A 130 -5.60 -14.85 -8.66
CA ALA A 130 -4.64 -14.09 -7.88
C ALA A 130 -4.90 -12.56 -7.94
N LEU A 131 -4.79 -11.92 -6.79
CA LEU A 131 -4.66 -10.48 -6.64
C LEU A 131 -3.24 -10.17 -6.17
N LYS A 132 -2.51 -9.36 -6.95
CA LYS A 132 -1.11 -9.04 -6.68
C LYS A 132 -0.95 -7.53 -6.50
N LEU A 133 -0.17 -7.15 -5.49
CA LEU A 133 0.29 -5.79 -5.25
C LEU A 133 1.65 -5.59 -5.91
N PHE A 134 1.73 -4.62 -6.81
CA PHE A 134 2.93 -4.16 -7.48
C PHE A 134 3.31 -2.77 -7.01
N PHE A 135 4.58 -2.42 -7.17
CA PHE A 135 5.10 -1.10 -6.85
C PHE A 135 5.52 -0.39 -8.12
N TYR A 136 4.97 0.79 -8.36
CA TYR A 136 5.27 1.61 -9.52
C TYR A 136 6.06 2.84 -9.09
N ASP A 137 7.30 2.96 -9.57
CA ASP A 137 8.20 4.06 -9.27
C ASP A 137 7.89 5.24 -10.21
N LYS A 138 7.43 6.35 -9.65
CA LYS A 138 7.04 7.56 -10.41
C LYS A 138 8.23 8.23 -11.08
N LYS A 139 9.43 8.15 -10.50
CA LYS A 139 10.64 8.77 -11.06
C LYS A 139 11.17 7.98 -12.24
N ARG A 140 11.15 6.65 -12.16
CA ARG A 140 11.55 5.74 -13.24
C ARG A 140 10.46 5.53 -14.27
N ASP A 141 9.22 5.84 -13.90
CA ASP A 141 8.03 5.67 -14.71
C ASP A 141 7.87 4.21 -15.16
N SER A 142 8.11 3.29 -14.22
CA SER A 142 8.10 1.84 -14.43
C SER A 142 7.80 1.06 -13.15
N PHE A 143 7.38 -0.20 -13.32
CA PHE A 143 7.21 -1.12 -12.21
C PHE A 143 8.56 -1.59 -11.65
N LEU A 144 8.61 -1.71 -10.32
CA LEU A 144 9.69 -2.36 -9.61
C LEU A 144 9.51 -3.89 -9.66
N PRO A 145 10.60 -4.67 -9.64
CA PRO A 145 10.56 -6.09 -9.97
C PRO A 145 9.79 -6.96 -8.97
N ARG A 146 9.66 -6.52 -7.71
CA ARG A 146 8.97 -7.28 -6.67
C ARG A 146 7.47 -7.00 -6.69
N HIS A 147 6.71 -8.02 -6.37
CA HIS A 147 5.28 -7.94 -6.12
C HIS A 147 4.91 -8.81 -4.92
N PHE A 148 3.79 -8.52 -4.27
CA PHE A 148 3.27 -9.27 -3.14
C PHE A 148 1.92 -9.88 -3.51
N GLU A 149 1.71 -11.16 -3.22
CA GLU A 149 0.43 -11.82 -3.44
C GLU A 149 -0.53 -11.49 -2.30
N LEU A 150 -1.56 -10.71 -2.60
CA LEU A 150 -2.56 -10.29 -1.61
C LEU A 150 -3.57 -11.40 -1.36
N ALA A 151 -3.97 -12.08 -2.42
CA ALA A 151 -4.89 -13.18 -2.34
C ALA A 151 -4.69 -14.11 -3.53
N ASP A 152 -4.86 -15.40 -3.31
CA ASP A 152 -4.97 -16.41 -4.35
C ASP A 152 -5.75 -17.60 -3.79
N LYS A 153 -6.26 -18.43 -4.68
CA LYS A 153 -6.88 -19.69 -4.37
C LYS A 153 -6.40 -20.71 -5.38
N LEU A 154 -5.76 -21.74 -4.89
CA LEU A 154 -5.26 -22.83 -5.72
C LEU A 154 -5.61 -24.17 -5.06
N GLY A 155 -5.59 -25.21 -5.88
CA GLY A 155 -5.84 -26.55 -5.41
C GLY A 155 -5.68 -27.52 -6.56
N ASP A 156 -5.09 -28.64 -6.23
CA ASP A 156 -4.93 -29.77 -7.13
C ASP A 156 -5.00 -31.05 -6.30
N ALA A 157 -5.69 -32.06 -6.81
CA ALA A 157 -5.63 -33.43 -6.32
C ALA A 157 -5.53 -33.55 -4.77
N GLY A 158 -6.61 -33.19 -4.06
CA GLY A 158 -6.66 -33.28 -2.60
C GLY A 158 -5.88 -32.20 -1.84
N TYR A 159 -5.06 -31.38 -2.50
CA TYR A 159 -4.50 -30.15 -1.95
C TYR A 159 -5.40 -28.95 -2.25
N SER A 160 -5.51 -28.05 -1.28
CA SER A 160 -6.01 -26.70 -1.53
C SER A 160 -5.30 -25.69 -0.65
N GLU A 161 -5.12 -24.51 -1.18
CA GLU A 161 -4.58 -23.35 -0.49
C GLU A 161 -5.44 -22.13 -0.79
N GLU A 162 -5.66 -21.31 0.24
CA GLU A 162 -6.31 -20.02 0.09
C GLU A 162 -5.52 -18.96 0.86
N ILE A 163 -5.14 -17.91 0.14
CA ILE A 163 -4.48 -16.73 0.69
C ILE A 163 -5.48 -15.59 0.72
N ARG A 164 -5.56 -14.91 1.86
CA ARG A 164 -6.35 -13.68 2.04
C ARG A 164 -5.53 -12.67 2.82
N SER A 165 -5.54 -11.41 2.39
CA SER A 165 -4.79 -10.36 3.07
C SER A 165 -5.64 -9.13 3.37
N TRP A 166 -5.34 -8.46 4.47
CA TRP A 166 -5.85 -7.14 4.82
C TRP A 166 -4.71 -6.15 4.76
N LEU A 167 -4.83 -5.11 3.92
CA LEU A 167 -3.86 -4.03 3.84
C LEU A 167 -4.24 -2.86 4.74
N PHE A 168 -3.29 -2.37 5.51
CA PHE A 168 -3.45 -1.20 6.36
C PHE A 168 -2.11 -0.49 6.61
N TRP A 169 -2.19 0.76 7.05
CA TRP A 169 -1.05 1.51 7.57
C TRP A 169 -0.83 1.19 9.06
N ASP A 170 0.37 0.77 9.43
CA ASP A 170 0.70 0.57 10.84
C ASP A 170 0.85 1.92 11.59
N THR A 171 1.07 1.86 12.90
CA THR A 171 1.27 3.06 13.73
C THR A 171 2.49 3.90 13.33
N ASN A 172 3.42 3.32 12.58
CA ASN A 172 4.61 3.99 12.04
C ASN A 172 4.40 4.42 10.58
N LYS A 173 3.15 4.40 10.08
CA LYS A 173 2.78 4.70 8.69
C LYS A 173 3.49 3.82 7.65
N ARG A 174 3.78 2.57 8.00
CA ARG A 174 4.30 1.57 7.06
C ARG A 174 3.15 0.73 6.54
N LEU A 175 3.13 0.49 5.22
CA LEU A 175 2.15 -0.41 4.64
C LEU A 175 2.39 -1.82 5.18
N THR A 176 1.33 -2.42 5.71
CA THR A 176 1.37 -3.73 6.35
C THR A 176 0.23 -4.59 5.84
N ALA A 177 0.52 -5.86 5.58
CA ALA A 177 -0.47 -6.89 5.32
C ALA A 177 -0.61 -7.81 6.54
N PHE A 178 -1.84 -7.98 7.01
CA PHE A 178 -2.22 -9.18 7.78
C PHE A 178 -2.62 -10.24 6.77
N THR A 179 -1.92 -11.36 6.72
CA THR A 179 -2.19 -12.43 5.74
C THR A 179 -2.60 -13.69 6.46
N HIS A 180 -3.72 -14.26 6.03
CA HIS A 180 -4.18 -15.58 6.41
C HIS A 180 -3.90 -16.54 5.25
N VAL A 181 -3.19 -17.63 5.56
CA VAL A 181 -2.96 -18.75 4.66
C VAL A 181 -3.67 -19.96 5.24
N TYR A 182 -4.65 -20.46 4.50
CA TYR A 182 -5.31 -21.73 4.79
C TYR A 182 -4.74 -22.78 3.86
N THR A 183 -4.35 -23.93 4.40
CA THR A 183 -4.02 -25.11 3.60
C THR A 183 -4.86 -26.31 4.03
N SER A 184 -5.21 -27.16 3.08
CA SER A 184 -5.89 -28.43 3.32
C SER A 184 -5.28 -29.51 2.46
N VAL A 185 -4.96 -30.63 3.08
CA VAL A 185 -4.61 -31.88 2.40
C VAL A 185 -5.71 -32.87 2.71
N GLU A 186 -6.29 -33.45 1.67
CA GLU A 186 -7.34 -34.44 1.71
C GLU A 186 -6.88 -35.72 1.02
N LYS A 187 -7.53 -36.82 1.38
CA LYS A 187 -7.23 -38.13 0.80
C LYS A 187 -8.07 -38.28 -0.47
N ILE A 188 -7.45 -38.64 -1.59
CA ILE A 188 -8.13 -38.85 -2.86
C ILE A 188 -8.58 -40.30 -2.97
N ASP A 189 -7.69 -41.25 -2.66
CA ASP A 189 -8.01 -42.69 -2.63
C ASP A 189 -7.97 -43.24 -1.19
N PRO A 190 -8.97 -44.03 -0.77
CA PRO A 190 -8.95 -44.75 0.50
C PRO A 190 -7.67 -45.51 0.84
N VAL A 191 -6.89 -45.98 -0.14
CA VAL A 191 -5.63 -46.72 0.09
C VAL A 191 -4.39 -45.82 0.19
N ASP A 192 -4.51 -44.52 -0.09
CA ASP A 192 -3.35 -43.61 -0.05
C ASP A 192 -2.72 -43.53 1.35
N ALA A 193 -1.41 -43.30 1.41
CA ALA A 193 -0.73 -43.06 2.68
C ALA A 193 -0.90 -41.61 3.22
N VAL A 194 -1.57 -40.76 2.45
CA VAL A 194 -1.79 -39.34 2.78
C VAL A 194 -2.60 -39.22 4.08
N ARG A 195 -2.12 -38.36 4.98
CA ARG A 195 -2.82 -37.99 6.22
C ARG A 195 -3.56 -36.67 5.99
N PRO A 196 -4.90 -36.65 6.08
CA PRO A 196 -5.63 -35.40 5.97
C PRO A 196 -5.18 -34.40 7.03
N SER A 197 -5.05 -33.13 6.63
CA SER A 197 -4.68 -32.07 7.54
C SER A 197 -5.23 -30.72 7.07
N LYS A 198 -5.43 -29.80 8.01
CA LYS A 198 -5.86 -28.43 7.75
C LYS A 198 -5.01 -27.49 8.60
N THR A 199 -4.44 -26.45 8.00
CA THR A 199 -3.70 -25.42 8.73
C THR A 199 -4.32 -24.05 8.52
N ASN A 200 -4.20 -23.20 9.53
CA ASN A 200 -4.54 -21.79 9.47
C ASN A 200 -3.34 -21.02 10.01
N ASP A 201 -2.57 -20.46 9.10
CA ASP A 201 -1.39 -19.69 9.42
C ASP A 201 -1.65 -18.21 9.19
N TYR A 202 -1.10 -17.40 10.08
CA TYR A 202 -1.30 -15.96 10.08
C TYR A 202 0.05 -15.26 10.11
N TYR A 203 0.22 -14.28 9.22
CA TYR A 203 1.46 -13.55 9.05
C TYR A 203 1.22 -12.05 9.08
N MET A 204 2.22 -11.33 9.57
CA MET A 204 2.30 -9.88 9.45
C MET A 204 3.45 -9.55 8.54
N VAL A 205 3.16 -8.86 7.45
CA VAL A 205 4.13 -8.54 6.41
C VAL A 205 4.25 -7.03 6.30
N THR A 206 5.41 -6.47 6.64
CA THR A 206 5.70 -5.07 6.33
C THR A 206 6.15 -4.99 4.88
N LEU A 207 5.47 -4.18 4.09
CA LEU A 207 5.65 -4.10 2.64
C LEU A 207 6.43 -2.85 2.29
N THR A 208 7.64 -3.03 1.76
CA THR A 208 8.36 -1.96 1.04
C THR A 208 8.74 -2.43 -0.35
N PRO A 209 9.00 -1.52 -1.30
CA PRO A 209 9.37 -1.93 -2.65
C PRO A 209 10.68 -2.74 -2.70
N GLU A 210 11.57 -2.55 -1.73
CA GLU A 210 12.87 -3.22 -1.66
C GLU A 210 12.81 -4.58 -0.97
N LYS A 211 11.92 -4.77 0.01
CA LYS A 211 11.83 -5.99 0.82
C LYS A 211 10.46 -6.19 1.46
N PHE A 212 10.16 -7.44 1.77
CA PHE A 212 9.04 -7.83 2.63
C PHE A 212 9.60 -8.40 3.93
N ASP A 213 9.19 -7.83 5.06
CA ASP A 213 9.56 -8.31 6.38
C ASP A 213 8.38 -9.06 7.00
N THR A 214 8.52 -10.38 7.09
CA THR A 214 7.44 -11.31 7.44
C THR A 214 7.64 -11.88 8.83
N VAL A 215 6.64 -11.74 9.69
CA VAL A 215 6.62 -12.31 11.03
C VAL A 215 5.37 -13.16 11.22
N ARG A 216 5.52 -14.40 11.68
CA ARG A 216 4.38 -15.24 12.06
C ARG A 216 3.65 -14.62 13.26
N VAL A 217 2.34 -14.52 13.15
CA VAL A 217 1.49 -13.89 14.16
C VAL A 217 1.38 -14.79 15.39
N ASN A 218 1.73 -14.24 16.56
CA ASN A 218 1.53 -14.89 17.84
C ASN A 218 0.11 -14.66 18.39
N ALA A 219 -0.26 -15.36 19.47
CA ALA A 219 -1.59 -15.28 20.06
C ALA A 219 -2.03 -13.85 20.45
N LYS A 220 -1.11 -13.02 20.96
CA LYS A 220 -1.41 -11.64 21.35
C LYS A 220 -1.74 -10.77 20.15
N THR A 221 -0.95 -10.86 19.08
CA THR A 221 -1.20 -10.12 17.84
C THR A 221 -2.46 -10.63 17.15
N PHE A 222 -2.67 -11.95 17.14
CA PHE A 222 -3.88 -12.56 16.58
C PHE A 222 -5.15 -12.04 17.24
N ALA A 223 -5.19 -11.97 18.58
CA ALA A 223 -6.33 -11.45 19.33
C ALA A 223 -6.70 -10.03 18.92
N LYS A 224 -5.71 -9.18 18.60
CA LYS A 224 -5.94 -7.82 18.10
C LYS A 224 -6.54 -7.81 16.70
N MET A 225 -6.06 -8.68 15.82
CA MET A 225 -6.47 -8.72 14.41
C MET A 225 -7.72 -9.55 14.14
N ARG A 226 -8.20 -10.31 15.12
CA ARG A 226 -9.36 -11.22 14.99
C ARG A 226 -10.61 -10.55 14.41
N HIS A 227 -10.82 -9.27 14.69
CA HIS A 227 -11.95 -8.51 14.15
C HIS A 227 -11.96 -8.43 12.61
N LEU A 228 -10.78 -8.44 11.97
CA LEU A 228 -10.62 -8.42 10.52
C LEU A 228 -11.16 -9.69 9.85
N LEU A 229 -11.07 -10.84 10.53
CA LEU A 229 -11.53 -12.13 10.02
C LEU A 229 -13.06 -12.22 9.89
N ASN A 230 -13.79 -11.35 10.60
CA ASN A 230 -15.25 -11.33 10.60
C ASN A 230 -15.84 -10.33 9.59
N GLN A 231 -14.98 -9.57 8.89
CA GLN A 231 -15.44 -8.69 7.81
C GLN A 231 -16.00 -9.57 6.68
N LYS A 232 -17.22 -9.27 6.23
CA LYS A 232 -17.93 -10.02 5.17
C LYS A 232 -17.51 -9.57 3.79
#